data_AF-A0A2W5SMY2-F1
#
_entry.id   AF-A0A2W5SMY2-F1
#
_cell.length_a   1.000
_cell.length_b   1.000
_cell.length_c   1.000
_cell.angle_alpha   90.00
_cell.angle_beta   90.00
_cell.angle_gamma   90.00
#
_symmetry.space_group_name_H-M   'P 1'
#
loop_
_entity.id
_entity.type
_entity.pdbx_description
1 polymer ?
#
loop_
_entity_poly.entity_id
_entity_poly.type
_entity_poly.pdbx_seq_one_letter_code
_entity_poly.pdbx_strand_id
1 'polypeptide(L)'
;MRVWLGWVVVLSGCATVPTQSSGKVSVDSIRAVMNAQRPEFMRCHSAHGERGAHGSMVFVWNIAPDGTVEGLSLVNQTTAPAPLVQCVEKVLNDTRFPVSADGATGITYPLMF
;
A
#
# COMPACT_ATOMS: atom_id res chain seq x y z
N MET A 1 7.06 23.61 38.47
CA MET A 1 7.89 22.39 38.61
C MET A 1 6.98 21.17 38.68
N ARG A 2 6.94 20.36 37.62
CA ARG A 2 6.88 18.88 37.66
C ARG A 2 6.78 18.36 36.22
N VAL A 3 7.84 17.66 35.86
CA VAL A 3 8.15 17.11 34.55
C VAL A 3 7.44 15.76 34.41
N TRP A 4 6.92 15.45 33.22
CA TRP A 4 6.71 14.07 32.79
C TRP A 4 7.41 13.88 31.44
N LEU A 5 8.63 13.33 31.53
CA LEU A 5 9.43 12.83 30.43
C LEU A 5 8.81 11.49 29.99
N GLY A 6 8.02 11.52 28.93
CA GLY A 6 7.60 10.32 28.20
C GLY A 6 8.73 9.87 27.28
N TRP A 7 9.41 8.79 27.66
CA TRP A 7 10.43 8.14 26.86
C TRP A 7 9.81 7.52 25.61
N VAL A 8 10.09 8.07 24.42
CA VAL A 8 9.92 7.32 23.18
C VAL A 8 11.25 6.65 22.87
N VAL A 9 11.30 5.35 23.16
CA VAL A 9 12.37 4.47 22.73
C VAL A 9 12.30 4.38 21.20
N VAL A 10 13.23 5.01 20.50
CA VAL A 10 13.43 4.80 19.07
C VAL A 10 14.25 3.52 18.92
N LEU A 11 13.56 2.40 18.72
CA LEU A 11 14.19 1.17 18.26
C LEU A 11 14.57 1.35 16.79
N SER A 12 15.87 1.46 16.52
CA SER A 12 16.45 1.21 15.20
C SER A 12 16.21 -0.25 14.81
N GLY A 13 15.11 -0.51 14.13
CA GLY A 13 14.81 -1.77 13.46
C GLY A 13 14.48 -1.48 12.00
N CYS A 14 14.85 -2.39 11.09
CA CYS A 14 14.51 -2.30 9.66
C CYS A 14 13.06 -1.83 9.50
N ALA A 15 12.88 -0.63 8.93
CA ALA A 15 11.58 0.00 8.81
C ALA A 15 10.71 -0.79 7.83
N THR A 16 9.98 -1.77 8.35
CA THR A 16 8.86 -2.37 7.62
C THR A 16 7.78 -1.31 7.64
N VAL A 17 7.62 -0.58 6.53
CA VAL A 17 6.60 0.48 6.43
C VAL A 17 5.24 -0.19 6.67
N PRO A 18 4.52 0.09 7.76
CA PRO A 18 3.21 -0.53 7.96
C PRO A 18 2.20 0.06 6.98
N THR A 19 1.18 -0.71 6.60
CA THR A 19 0.02 -0.14 5.91
C THR A 19 -0.59 0.95 6.79
N GLN A 20 -0.73 2.16 6.25
CA GLN A 20 -1.36 3.29 6.95
C GLN A 20 -2.64 3.69 6.22
N SER A 21 -3.68 4.00 7.00
CA SER A 21 -4.94 4.59 6.55
C SER A 21 -5.19 5.83 7.40
N SER A 22 -5.36 6.98 6.75
CA SER A 22 -5.63 8.26 7.45
C SER A 22 -7.14 8.56 7.59
N GLY A 23 -8.02 7.66 7.14
CA GLY A 23 -9.47 7.83 7.13
C GLY A 23 -10.23 6.70 7.83
N LYS A 24 -11.56 6.68 7.67
CA LYS A 24 -12.44 5.70 8.34
C LYS A 24 -12.60 4.37 7.61
N VAL A 25 -11.99 4.20 6.43
CA VAL A 25 -11.84 2.85 5.86
C VAL A 25 -10.90 2.07 6.77
N SER A 26 -11.41 1.00 7.38
CA SER A 26 -10.61 0.19 8.30
C SER A 26 -9.47 -0.49 7.55
N VAL A 27 -8.31 -0.54 8.20
CA VAL A 27 -7.12 -1.24 7.67
C VAL A 27 -7.44 -2.70 7.32
N ASP A 28 -8.34 -3.34 8.06
CA ASP A 28 -8.76 -4.72 7.79
C ASP A 28 -9.58 -4.83 6.49
N SER A 29 -10.43 -3.84 6.18
CA SER A 29 -11.18 -3.82 4.92
C SER A 29 -10.24 -3.58 3.74
N ILE A 30 -9.27 -2.69 3.89
CA ILE A 30 -8.20 -2.47 2.89
C ILE A 30 -7.42 -3.76 2.69
N ARG A 31 -7.00 -4.41 3.76
CA ARG A 31 -6.27 -5.69 3.70
C ARG A 31 -7.11 -6.77 3.01
N ALA A 32 -8.41 -6.84 3.27
CA ALA A 32 -9.30 -7.81 2.61
C ALA A 32 -9.37 -7.57 1.09
N VAL A 33 -9.53 -6.33 0.65
CA VAL A 33 -9.53 -5.97 -0.78
C VAL A 33 -8.18 -6.29 -1.43
N MET A 34 -7.08 -5.89 -0.79
CA MET A 34 -5.73 -6.16 -1.28
C MET A 34 -5.44 -7.67 -1.36
N ASN A 35 -5.93 -8.45 -0.40
CA ASN A 35 -5.83 -9.90 -0.42
C ASN A 35 -6.61 -10.52 -1.58
N ALA A 36 -7.78 -9.98 -1.91
CA ALA A 36 -8.57 -10.44 -3.06
C ALA A 36 -7.85 -10.20 -4.40
N GLN A 37 -7.01 -9.15 -4.49
CA GLN A 37 -6.20 -8.86 -5.68
C GLN A 37 -4.89 -9.64 -5.78
N ARG A 38 -4.54 -10.46 -4.77
CA ARG A 38 -3.31 -11.26 -4.78
C ARG A 38 -3.10 -12.08 -6.07
N PRO A 39 -4.11 -12.75 -6.66
CA PRO A 39 -3.93 -13.49 -7.91
C PRO A 39 -3.43 -12.60 -9.06
N GLU A 40 -3.95 -11.38 -9.18
CA GLU A 40 -3.52 -10.42 -10.20
C GLU A 40 -2.11 -9.89 -9.94
N PHE A 41 -1.74 -9.63 -8.68
CA PHE A 41 -0.37 -9.27 -8.34
C PHE A 41 0.62 -10.40 -8.64
N MET A 42 0.25 -11.65 -8.34
CA MET A 42 1.05 -12.81 -8.71
C MET A 42 1.19 -12.95 -10.22
N ARG A 43 0.14 -12.63 -10.99
CA ARG A 43 0.19 -12.60 -12.45
C ARG A 43 1.18 -11.55 -12.94
N CYS A 44 1.12 -10.32 -12.41
CA CYS A 44 2.09 -9.27 -12.73
C CYS A 44 3.53 -9.69 -12.44
N HIS A 45 3.78 -10.26 -11.27
CA HIS A 45 5.10 -10.77 -10.89
C HIS A 45 5.57 -11.90 -11.80
N SER A 46 4.70 -12.86 -12.15
CA SER A 46 5.09 -13.96 -13.04
C SER A 46 5.41 -13.50 -14.48
N ALA A 47 4.76 -12.44 -14.95
CA ALA A 47 4.92 -11.93 -16.31
C ALA A 47 6.12 -10.98 -16.46
N HIS A 48 6.41 -10.20 -15.42
CA HIS A 48 7.33 -9.07 -15.50
C HIS A 48 8.39 -9.05 -14.40
N GLY A 49 8.25 -9.88 -13.37
CA GLY A 49 9.22 -10.02 -12.29
C GLY A 49 10.40 -10.90 -12.69
N GLU A 50 11.53 -10.66 -12.04
CA GLU A 50 12.72 -11.48 -12.18
C GLU A 50 12.59 -12.73 -11.29
N ARG A 51 13.03 -13.89 -11.81
CA ARG A 51 12.96 -15.15 -11.05
C ARG A 51 13.83 -15.08 -9.80
N GLY A 52 13.21 -15.28 -8.64
CA GLY A 52 13.90 -15.25 -7.34
C GLY A 52 14.28 -13.85 -6.87
N ALA A 53 13.82 -12.80 -7.55
CA ALA A 53 13.94 -11.45 -7.03
C ALA A 53 13.00 -11.26 -5.85
N HIS A 54 13.54 -10.65 -4.81
CA HIS A 54 12.79 -10.22 -3.65
C HIS A 54 12.89 -8.71 -3.54
N GLY A 55 11.75 -8.07 -3.33
CA GLY A 55 11.64 -6.63 -3.41
C GLY A 55 10.41 -6.08 -2.73
N SER A 56 10.31 -4.76 -2.76
CA SER A 56 9.20 -4.02 -2.19
C SER A 56 8.81 -2.87 -3.12
N MET A 57 7.53 -2.57 -3.17
CA MET A 57 6.99 -1.37 -3.80
C MET A 57 6.05 -0.71 -2.79
N VAL A 58 6.29 0.57 -2.48
CA VAL A 58 5.44 1.34 -1.57
C VAL A 58 4.60 2.27 -2.41
N PHE A 59 3.30 2.00 -2.45
CA PHE A 59 2.32 2.83 -3.14
C PHE A 59 1.59 3.73 -2.16
N VAL A 60 1.27 4.94 -2.62
CA VAL A 60 0.37 5.85 -1.93
C VAL A 60 -0.78 6.22 -2.86
N TRP A 61 -1.98 6.32 -2.32
CA TRP A 61 -3.16 6.78 -3.07
C TRP A 61 -4.23 7.28 -2.11
N ASN A 62 -5.28 7.88 -2.67
CA ASN A 62 -6.50 8.20 -1.95
C ASN A 62 -7.63 7.31 -2.44
N ILE A 63 -8.48 6.86 -1.51
CA ILE A 63 -9.76 6.24 -1.82
C ILE A 63 -10.80 7.36 -1.82
N ALA A 64 -11.42 7.64 -2.96
CA ALA A 64 -12.49 8.64 -3.03
C ALA A 64 -13.79 8.13 -2.37
N PRO A 65 -14.78 9.00 -2.11
CA PRO A 65 -16.04 8.60 -1.47
C PRO A 65 -16.84 7.54 -2.24
N ASP A 66 -16.62 7.36 -3.55
CA ASP A 66 -17.25 6.30 -4.35
C ASP A 66 -16.44 4.99 -4.37
N GLY A 67 -15.33 4.92 -3.62
CA GLY A 67 -14.43 3.79 -3.58
C GLY A 67 -13.44 3.69 -4.74
N THR A 68 -13.37 4.69 -5.64
CA THR A 68 -12.27 4.78 -6.63
C THR A 68 -10.93 4.99 -5.95
N VAL A 69 -9.87 4.56 -6.64
CA VAL A 69 -8.50 5.01 -6.38
C VAL A 69 -8.23 6.31 -7.13
N GLU A 70 -7.69 7.29 -6.43
CA GLU A 70 -7.25 8.57 -6.97
C GLU A 70 -5.81 8.88 -6.52
N GLY A 71 -5.05 9.58 -7.36
CA GLY A 71 -3.70 10.04 -6.99
C GLY A 71 -2.72 8.91 -6.67
N LEU A 72 -2.88 7.74 -7.30
CA LEU A 72 -1.96 6.62 -7.15
C LEU A 72 -0.55 7.02 -7.56
N SER A 73 0.42 6.77 -6.70
CA SER A 73 1.82 7.05 -6.92
C SER A 73 2.71 6.04 -6.22
N LEU A 74 3.82 5.70 -6.85
CA LEU A 74 4.88 4.90 -6.26
C LEU A 74 5.89 5.83 -5.58
N VAL A 75 6.03 5.70 -4.25
CA VAL A 75 6.94 6.56 -3.47
C VAL A 75 8.27 5.90 -3.15
N ASN A 76 8.33 4.57 -3.22
CA ASN A 76 9.56 3.82 -3.02
C ASN A 76 9.48 2.47 -3.72
N GLN A 77 10.60 1.98 -4.24
CA GLN A 77 10.71 0.62 -4.77
C GLN A 77 12.12 0.06 -4.59
N THR A 78 12.21 -1.25 -4.40
CA THR A 78 13.46 -2.02 -4.44
C THR A 78 13.36 -3.12 -5.48
N THR A 79 14.28 -3.11 -6.43
CA THR A 79 14.46 -4.23 -7.39
C THR A 79 13.20 -4.53 -8.23
N ALA A 80 12.31 -3.54 -8.41
CA ALA A 80 11.09 -3.68 -9.22
C ALA A 80 11.33 -3.13 -10.64
N PRO A 81 11.28 -3.97 -11.69
CA PRO A 81 11.40 -3.49 -13.07
C PRO A 81 10.15 -2.69 -13.47
N ALA A 82 10.31 -1.66 -14.31
CA ALA A 82 9.21 -0.77 -14.69
C ALA A 82 7.95 -1.48 -15.23
N PRO A 83 8.04 -2.56 -16.03
CA PRO A 83 6.86 -3.30 -16.47
C PRO A 83 6.08 -3.98 -15.33
N LEU A 84 6.77 -4.41 -14.27
CA LEU A 84 6.12 -4.96 -13.07
C LEU A 84 5.33 -3.86 -12.35
N VAL A 85 5.97 -2.70 -12.15
CA VAL A 85 5.35 -1.53 -11.51
C VAL A 85 4.08 -1.13 -12.25
N GLN A 86 4.16 -0.96 -13.57
CA GLN A 86 3.01 -0.56 -14.40
C GLN A 86 1.87 -1.57 -14.34
N CYS A 87 2.18 -2.88 -14.30
CA CYS A 87 1.17 -3.91 -14.15
C CYS A 87 0.45 -3.80 -12.80
N VAL A 88 1.20 -3.60 -11.71
CA VAL A 88 0.64 -3.45 -10.37
C VAL A 88 -0.17 -2.15 -10.25
N GLU A 89 0.31 -1.04 -10.79
CA GLU A 89 -0.42 0.23 -10.84
C GLU A 89 -1.76 0.09 -11.54
N LYS A 90 -1.81 -0.67 -12.64
CA LYS A 90 -3.06 -0.97 -13.34
C LYS A 90 -4.05 -1.71 -12.45
N VAL A 91 -3.60 -2.76 -11.77
CA VAL A 91 -4.46 -3.53 -10.85
C VAL A 91 -5.01 -2.63 -9.74
N LEU A 92 -4.16 -1.77 -9.15
CA LEU A 92 -4.58 -0.83 -8.12
C LEU A 92 -5.60 0.19 -8.63
N ASN A 93 -5.38 0.79 -9.80
CA ASN A 93 -6.33 1.74 -10.40
C ASN A 93 -7.67 1.10 -10.77
N ASP A 94 -7.65 -0.16 -11.21
CA ASP A 94 -8.86 -0.92 -11.56
C ASP A 94 -9.58 -1.47 -10.31
N THR A 95 -8.96 -1.39 -9.11
CA THR A 95 -9.52 -1.87 -7.85
C THR A 95 -10.55 -0.90 -7.28
N ARG A 96 -11.64 -1.45 -6.73
CA ARG A 96 -12.63 -0.70 -5.95
C ARG A 96 -12.55 -1.04 -4.47
N PHE A 97 -12.51 -0.01 -3.65
CA PHE A 97 -12.50 -0.13 -2.20
C PHE A 97 -13.92 0.09 -1.63
N PRO A 98 -14.20 -0.41 -0.41
CA PRO A 98 -15.45 -0.12 0.27
C PRO A 98 -15.62 1.38 0.44
N VAL A 99 -16.81 1.86 0.10
CA VAL A 99 -17.20 3.26 0.24
C VAL A 99 -17.09 3.68 1.72
N SER A 100 -16.35 4.75 1.98
CA SER A 100 -16.44 5.48 3.25
C SER A 100 -17.44 6.61 3.11
N ALA A 101 -18.46 6.63 3.97
CA ALA A 101 -19.44 7.72 4.04
C ALA A 101 -18.80 9.09 4.38
N ASP A 102 -17.60 9.09 4.97
CA ASP A 102 -16.91 10.27 5.47
C ASP A 102 -15.60 10.53 4.66
N GLY A 103 -15.74 11.11 3.46
CA GLY A 103 -14.63 11.72 2.71
C GLY A 103 -13.56 10.76 2.14
N ALA A 104 -12.50 11.36 1.58
CA ALA A 104 -11.40 10.63 0.97
C ALA A 104 -10.45 10.05 2.04
N THR A 105 -9.96 8.82 1.82
CA THR A 105 -9.04 8.13 2.74
C THR A 105 -7.67 7.95 2.11
N GLY A 106 -6.63 8.54 2.70
CA GLY A 106 -5.25 8.37 2.24
C GLY A 106 -4.67 7.03 2.68
N ILE A 107 -4.04 6.32 1.76
CA ILE A 107 -3.44 5.00 1.94
C ILE A 107 -1.96 5.04 1.62
N THR A 108 -1.16 4.39 2.46
CA THR A 108 0.22 3.99 2.15
C THR A 108 0.29 2.47 2.31
N TYR A 109 0.65 1.75 1.25
CA TYR A 109 0.65 0.29 1.25
C TYR A 109 1.95 -0.29 0.68
N PRO A 110 2.70 -1.08 1.48
CA PRO A 110 3.84 -1.85 0.96
C PRO A 110 3.36 -3.14 0.26
N LEU A 111 3.80 -3.35 -0.98
CA LEU A 111 3.69 -4.62 -1.67
C LEU A 111 5.05 -5.31 -1.68
N MET A 112 5.11 -6.48 -1.06
CA MET A 112 6.31 -7.33 -1.04
C MET A 112 6.15 -8.46 -2.05
N PHE A 113 7.23 -8.80 -2.76
CA PHE A 113 7.32 -9.92 -3.69
C PHE A 113 8.66 -10.63 -3.52
#